data_AF-A0A9W8F2H5-F1
#
_entry.id   AF-A0A9W8F2H5-F1
#
_cell.length_a   1.000
_cell.length_b   1.000
_cell.length_c   1.000
_cell.angle_alpha   90.00
_cell.angle_beta   90.00
_cell.angle_gamma   90.00
#
_symmetry.space_group_name_H-M   'P 1'
#
loop_
_entity.id
_entity.type
_entity.pdbx_description
1 polymer ?
#
loop_
_entity_poly.entity_id
_entity_poly.type
_entity_poly.pdbx_seq_one_letter_code
_entity_poly.pdbx_strand_id
1 'polypeptide(L)'
;MGDCERHLRELDALIQEWISVHRRSTSAASQLHSLHDQATKTLAQTPTSSQPIQRLHLLLAMQISEKESLLSKIRSHLHDYADILRQLESLDQRVSSQHEFVVVHEGVDRIAGITPQYVADAVSDRRKQYTREYVRRRQLLEDLVAREKIGITQFAAEWVEAKIDYATEEDYLERLRLARMARHEMTAASEASGSKRKTLDAYFGSKKAKVPRSSATPPSPSSANPAAPQKDKQPEAAKSDGDGDDGDGDETEDLPSKDRGILSLEYSTIDPSWLKRLKGELAKPYFQSLKQFLLAEASAKKTVYPADQDVYSWSRFAPFDKVRVVILGQDPYHGPGQAHGLAFSVKPGVRIPPSLANMYKGLARDFPDTFVAPNHGYLGGWAEQGVLLLNAALTVEAHKANSHANRGWEQFTDSVIAAVNSGRSNVVFMLWGSYAQKKGARVDGRKHLVLKTVHPSPLSASRGFFDAGHFRKANEYLAKHGLKPINWSYLPQ
;
A
#
# COMPACT_ATOMS: atom_id res chain seq x y z
N MET A 1 2.05 -8.36 25.01
CA MET A 1 0.59 -8.38 25.34
C MET A 1 -0.12 -7.15 24.80
N GLY A 2 0.26 -5.92 25.20
CA GLY A 2 -0.33 -4.69 24.65
C GLY A 2 -0.22 -4.59 23.11
N ASP A 3 0.88 -5.08 22.54
CA ASP A 3 1.04 -5.15 21.08
C ASP A 3 0.09 -6.19 20.45
N CYS A 4 -0.18 -7.32 21.10
CA CYS A 4 -1.18 -8.29 20.62
C CYS A 4 -2.57 -7.65 20.56
N GLU A 5 -2.98 -6.93 21.61
CA GLU A 5 -4.29 -6.26 21.63
C GLU A 5 -4.40 -5.19 20.55
N ARG A 6 -3.31 -4.43 20.30
CA ARG A 6 -3.26 -3.44 19.23
C ARG A 6 -3.43 -4.10 17.86
N HIS A 7 -2.62 -5.11 17.55
CA HIS A 7 -2.69 -5.79 16.26
C HIS A 7 -4.02 -6.52 16.06
N LEU A 8 -4.64 -7.09 17.10
CA LEU A 8 -5.98 -7.69 16.98
C LEU A 8 -7.04 -6.64 16.61
N ARG A 9 -7.01 -5.46 17.25
CA ARG A 9 -7.94 -4.37 16.92
C ARG A 9 -7.77 -3.88 15.48
N GLU A 10 -6.52 -3.74 15.03
CA GLU A 10 -6.20 -3.32 13.67
C GLU A 10 -6.62 -4.39 12.63
N LEU A 11 -6.36 -5.67 12.93
CA LEU A 11 -6.84 -6.79 12.10
C LEU A 11 -8.37 -6.80 11.98
N ASP A 12 -9.08 -6.60 13.09
CA ASP A 12 -10.54 -6.56 13.09
C ASP A 12 -11.06 -5.39 12.24
N ALA A 13 -10.46 -4.21 12.35
CA ALA A 13 -10.81 -3.04 11.53
C ALA A 13 -10.61 -3.31 10.03
N LEU A 14 -9.45 -3.86 9.65
CA LEU A 14 -9.12 -4.17 8.25
C LEU A 14 -10.04 -5.26 7.68
N ILE A 15 -10.37 -6.28 8.46
CA ILE A 15 -11.30 -7.35 8.04
C ILE A 15 -12.70 -6.79 7.82
N GLN A 16 -13.19 -5.91 8.71
CA GLN A 16 -14.50 -5.28 8.54
C GLN A 16 -14.55 -4.37 7.31
N GLU A 17 -13.49 -3.61 7.08
CA GLU A 17 -13.35 -2.78 5.88
C GLU A 17 -13.37 -3.65 4.63
N TRP A 18 -12.62 -4.76 4.62
CA TRP A 18 -12.62 -5.70 3.51
C TRP A 18 -14.02 -6.30 3.24
N ILE A 19 -14.75 -6.70 4.30
CA ILE A 19 -16.13 -7.22 4.17
C ILE A 19 -17.06 -6.15 3.57
N SER A 20 -16.89 -4.88 3.97
CA SER A 20 -17.66 -3.76 3.43
C SER A 20 -17.42 -3.59 1.93
N VAL A 21 -16.15 -3.54 1.51
CA VAL A 21 -15.78 -3.46 0.08
C VAL A 21 -16.29 -4.68 -0.69
N HIS A 22 -16.24 -5.87 -0.07
CA HIS A 22 -16.81 -7.09 -0.64
C HIS A 22 -18.29 -6.95 -0.95
N ARG A 23 -19.11 -6.51 0.01
CA ARG A 23 -20.55 -6.29 -0.23
C ARG A 23 -20.81 -5.29 -1.35
N ARG A 24 -20.08 -4.17 -1.38
CA ARG A 24 -20.21 -3.16 -2.45
C ARG A 24 -19.87 -3.73 -3.82
N SER A 25 -18.78 -4.49 -3.93
CA SER A 25 -18.37 -5.12 -5.20
C SER A 25 -19.33 -6.19 -5.69
N THR A 26 -19.89 -7.00 -4.79
CA THR A 26 -20.89 -8.00 -5.16
C THR A 26 -22.17 -7.31 -5.67
N SER A 27 -22.60 -6.23 -5.01
CA SER A 27 -23.75 -5.44 -5.45
C SER A 27 -23.51 -4.80 -6.82
N ALA A 28 -22.34 -4.19 -7.03
CA ALA A 28 -21.96 -3.61 -8.33
C ALA A 28 -21.89 -4.65 -9.44
N ALA A 29 -21.34 -5.84 -9.16
CA ALA A 29 -21.30 -6.96 -10.11
C ALA A 29 -22.72 -7.45 -10.46
N SER A 30 -23.63 -7.56 -9.49
CA SER A 30 -25.03 -7.93 -9.75
C SER A 30 -25.76 -6.87 -10.59
N GLN A 31 -25.54 -5.58 -10.33
CA GLN A 31 -26.11 -4.49 -11.14
C GLN A 31 -25.59 -4.52 -12.57
N LEU A 32 -24.28 -4.70 -12.73
CA LEU A 32 -23.62 -4.82 -14.03
C LEU A 32 -24.18 -6.01 -14.83
N HIS A 33 -24.35 -7.17 -14.18
CA HIS A 33 -24.94 -8.35 -14.79
C HIS A 33 -26.37 -8.08 -15.26
N SER A 34 -27.20 -7.45 -14.42
CA SER A 34 -28.56 -7.08 -14.78
C SER A 34 -28.63 -6.12 -15.96
N LEU A 35 -27.75 -5.11 -16.01
CA LEU A 35 -27.68 -4.15 -17.12
C LEU A 35 -27.17 -4.79 -18.41
N HIS A 36 -26.21 -5.71 -18.32
CA HIS A 36 -25.71 -6.43 -19.48
C HIS A 36 -26.76 -7.38 -20.06
N ASP A 37 -27.52 -8.06 -19.19
CA ASP A 37 -28.68 -8.88 -19.57
C ASP A 37 -29.80 -8.04 -20.21
N GLN A 38 -30.05 -6.83 -19.71
CA GLN A 38 -31.02 -5.90 -20.30
C GLN A 38 -30.52 -5.38 -21.66
N ALA A 39 -29.26 -4.99 -21.77
CA ALA A 39 -28.67 -4.50 -23.02
C ALA A 39 -28.67 -5.57 -24.12
N THR A 40 -28.32 -6.82 -23.78
CA THR A 40 -28.37 -7.95 -24.72
C THR A 40 -29.78 -8.34 -25.14
N LYS A 41 -30.79 -8.16 -24.26
CA LYS A 41 -32.21 -8.33 -24.62
C LYS A 41 -32.75 -7.20 -25.49
N THR A 42 -32.17 -6.00 -25.41
CA THR A 42 -32.64 -4.78 -26.11
C THR A 42 -31.93 -4.56 -27.46
N LEU A 43 -30.85 -5.31 -27.75
CA LEU A 43 -30.08 -5.30 -29.00
C LEU A 43 -30.90 -5.63 -30.28
N ALA A 44 -32.22 -5.82 -30.17
CA ALA A 44 -33.12 -5.83 -31.31
C ALA A 44 -33.59 -4.43 -31.75
N GLN A 45 -33.59 -3.40 -30.89
CA GLN A 45 -34.05 -2.05 -31.25
C GLN A 45 -33.30 -0.94 -30.46
N THR A 46 -32.44 -0.23 -31.21
CA THR A 46 -31.73 1.04 -30.93
C THR A 46 -30.53 1.09 -29.96
N PRO A 47 -29.46 1.84 -30.31
CA PRO A 47 -28.26 2.02 -29.51
C PRO A 47 -28.47 3.15 -28.49
N THR A 48 -28.79 2.83 -27.25
CA THR A 48 -28.89 3.82 -26.16
C THR A 48 -27.88 3.58 -25.04
N SER A 49 -26.90 4.50 -24.99
CA SER A 49 -25.98 4.90 -23.92
C SER A 49 -25.12 3.81 -23.24
N SER A 50 -23.88 3.66 -23.72
CA SER A 50 -22.82 2.79 -23.16
C SER A 50 -22.13 3.34 -21.91
N GLN A 51 -22.33 4.62 -21.56
CA GLN A 51 -21.65 5.26 -20.43
C GLN A 51 -21.98 4.68 -19.03
N PRO A 52 -23.23 4.33 -18.68
CA PRO A 52 -23.54 3.76 -17.37
C PRO A 52 -22.88 2.40 -17.12
N ILE A 53 -22.81 1.55 -18.15
CA ILE A 53 -22.17 0.23 -18.09
C ILE A 53 -20.65 0.38 -17.94
N GLN A 54 -20.03 1.28 -18.71
CA GLN A 54 -18.59 1.58 -18.58
C GLN A 54 -18.24 2.13 -17.19
N ARG A 55 -19.08 3.01 -16.62
CA ARG A 55 -18.88 3.57 -15.28
C ARG A 55 -18.96 2.50 -14.18
N LEU A 56 -19.89 1.54 -14.32
CA LEU A 56 -20.01 0.42 -13.38
C LEU A 56 -18.84 -0.57 -13.48
N HIS A 57 -18.33 -0.82 -14.68
CA HIS A 57 -17.10 -1.61 -14.86
C HIS A 57 -15.91 -0.97 -14.15
N LEU A 58 -15.71 0.34 -14.32
CA LEU A 58 -14.62 1.07 -13.68
C LEU A 58 -14.74 1.03 -12.15
N LEU A 59 -15.95 1.22 -11.62
CA LEU A 59 -16.23 1.14 -10.18
C LEU A 59 -15.95 -0.26 -9.63
N LEU A 60 -16.33 -1.32 -10.35
CA LEU A 60 -16.05 -2.69 -9.95
C LEU A 60 -14.55 -2.98 -9.95
N ALA A 61 -13.81 -2.52 -10.96
CA ALA A 61 -12.36 -2.66 -11.04
C ALA A 61 -11.64 -1.94 -9.87
N MET A 62 -12.09 -0.72 -9.53
CA MET A 62 -11.57 0.01 -8.37
C MET A 62 -11.81 -0.75 -7.06
N GLN A 63 -13.01 -1.32 -6.88
CA GLN A 63 -13.36 -2.08 -5.67
C GLN A 63 -12.59 -3.39 -5.56
N ILE A 64 -12.29 -4.06 -6.68
CA ILE A 64 -11.42 -5.24 -6.72
C ILE A 64 -9.99 -4.85 -6.31
N SER A 65 -9.45 -3.75 -6.83
CA SER A 65 -8.12 -3.26 -6.44
C SER A 65 -8.05 -2.87 -4.97
N GLU A 66 -9.08 -2.21 -4.44
CA GLU A 66 -9.21 -1.85 -3.02
C GLU A 66 -9.18 -3.11 -2.13
N LYS A 67 -9.87 -4.18 -2.51
CA LYS A 67 -9.84 -5.47 -1.81
C LYS A 67 -8.47 -6.12 -1.81
N GLU A 68 -7.78 -6.14 -2.94
CA GLU A 68 -6.44 -6.73 -3.02
C GLU A 68 -5.45 -5.98 -2.13
N SER A 69 -5.54 -4.66 -2.08
CA SER A 69 -4.78 -3.82 -1.16
C SER A 69 -5.08 -4.15 0.31
N LEU A 70 -6.35 -4.26 0.67
CA LEU A 70 -6.77 -4.64 2.03
C LEU A 70 -6.32 -6.06 2.40
N LEU A 71 -6.42 -7.04 1.49
CA LEU A 71 -5.91 -8.40 1.71
C LEU A 71 -4.39 -8.40 1.95
N SER A 72 -3.65 -7.59 1.21
CA SER A 72 -2.20 -7.43 1.40
C SER A 72 -1.88 -6.90 2.80
N LYS A 73 -2.60 -5.86 3.25
CA LYS A 73 -2.46 -5.31 4.61
C LYS A 73 -2.80 -6.35 5.68
N ILE A 74 -3.93 -7.05 5.55
CA ILE A 74 -4.34 -8.10 6.51
C ILE A 74 -3.27 -9.20 6.59
N ARG A 75 -2.72 -9.65 5.46
CA ARG A 75 -1.64 -10.66 5.44
C ARG A 75 -0.39 -10.17 6.16
N SER A 76 0.00 -8.90 5.96
CA SER A 76 1.13 -8.30 6.67
C SER A 76 0.89 -8.28 8.18
N HIS A 77 -0.27 -7.80 8.64
CA HIS A 77 -0.57 -7.76 10.08
C HIS A 77 -0.65 -9.17 10.70
N LEU A 78 -1.14 -10.18 9.97
CA LEU A 78 -1.12 -11.57 10.43
C LEU A 78 0.30 -12.11 10.55
N HIS A 79 1.20 -11.72 9.65
CA HIS A 79 2.61 -12.09 9.73
C HIS A 79 3.26 -11.47 10.98
N ASP A 80 3.09 -10.16 11.18
CA ASP A 80 3.63 -9.45 12.34
C ASP A 80 3.05 -10.01 13.66
N TYR A 81 1.76 -10.37 13.66
CA TYR A 81 1.12 -10.99 14.81
C TYR A 81 1.72 -12.36 15.14
N ALA A 82 2.03 -13.17 14.13
CA ALA A 82 2.68 -14.47 14.32
C ALA A 82 4.06 -14.31 14.95
N ASP A 83 4.78 -13.24 14.62
CA ASP A 83 6.11 -12.93 15.19
C ASP A 83 6.00 -12.56 16.66
N ILE A 84 5.01 -11.74 17.02
CA ILE A 84 4.72 -11.39 18.41
C ILE A 84 4.32 -12.64 19.21
N LEU A 85 3.55 -13.57 18.63
CA LEU A 85 3.23 -14.84 19.28
C LEU A 85 4.47 -15.70 19.53
N ARG A 86 5.41 -15.76 18.58
CA ARG A 86 6.69 -16.47 18.75
C ARG A 86 7.53 -15.85 19.87
N GLN A 87 7.56 -14.52 19.98
CA GLN A 87 8.24 -13.83 21.07
C GLN A 87 7.59 -14.13 22.43
N LEU A 88 6.25 -14.15 22.50
CA LEU A 88 5.53 -14.53 23.71
C LEU A 88 5.76 -15.99 24.10
N GLU A 89 5.89 -16.90 23.13
CA GLU A 89 6.24 -18.30 23.39
C GLU A 89 7.65 -18.44 23.97
N SER A 90 8.63 -17.71 23.42
CA SER A 90 9.98 -17.66 23.97
C SER A 90 10.01 -17.07 25.39
N LEU A 91 9.20 -16.02 25.64
CA LEU A 91 9.05 -15.44 26.96
C LEU A 91 8.44 -16.44 27.95
N ASP A 92 7.36 -17.13 27.56
CA ASP A 92 6.72 -18.17 28.37
C ASP A 92 7.71 -19.28 28.77
N GLN A 93 8.50 -19.79 27.82
CA GLN A 93 9.53 -20.80 28.09
C GLN A 93 10.63 -20.31 29.05
N ARG A 94 11.03 -19.04 28.95
CA ARG A 94 12.01 -18.43 29.86
C ARG A 94 11.44 -18.23 31.25
N VAL A 95 10.18 -17.82 31.35
CA VAL A 95 9.48 -17.63 32.63
C VAL A 95 9.27 -18.98 33.31
N SER A 96 8.88 -20.02 32.56
CA SER A 96 8.72 -21.38 33.12
C SER A 96 10.04 -22.06 33.52
N SER A 97 11.20 -21.61 33.02
CA SER A 97 12.50 -22.21 33.35
C SER A 97 13.27 -21.49 34.47
N GLN A 98 12.87 -20.29 34.89
CA GLN A 98 13.50 -19.58 36.02
C GLN A 98 12.84 -19.94 37.35
N HIS A 99 13.67 -20.26 38.35
CA HIS A 99 13.23 -20.62 39.71
C HIS A 99 13.09 -19.40 40.66
N GLU A 100 13.61 -18.24 40.29
CA GLU A 100 13.48 -16.99 41.06
C GLU A 100 13.25 -15.79 40.12
N PHE A 101 12.27 -14.96 40.47
CA PHE A 101 12.02 -13.67 39.81
C PHE A 101 12.35 -12.54 40.78
N VAL A 102 13.14 -11.57 40.34
CA VAL A 102 13.25 -10.27 41.02
C VAL A 102 12.22 -9.34 40.41
N VAL A 103 11.12 -9.11 41.12
CA VAL A 103 10.16 -8.06 40.76
C VAL A 103 10.80 -6.72 41.07
N VAL A 104 11.32 -6.03 40.05
CA VAL A 104 11.78 -4.65 40.17
C VAL A 104 10.59 -3.75 39.83
N HIS A 105 9.96 -3.16 40.83
CA HIS A 105 8.99 -2.09 40.67
C HIS A 105 9.49 -0.87 41.45
N GLU A 106 9.67 0.27 40.77
CA GLU A 106 9.88 1.54 41.46
C GLU A 106 8.62 1.87 42.27
N GLY A 107 8.74 1.85 43.60
CA GLY A 107 7.84 2.58 44.50
C GLY A 107 6.71 1.80 45.20
N VAL A 108 6.65 0.46 45.18
CA VAL A 108 5.68 -0.29 46.00
C VAL A 108 6.36 -1.48 46.66
N ASP A 109 6.33 -1.50 48.00
CA ASP A 109 6.78 -2.63 48.81
C ASP A 109 6.08 -3.93 48.39
N ARG A 110 6.89 -5.00 48.31
CA ARG A 110 6.53 -6.39 47.99
C ARG A 110 5.03 -6.70 48.12
N ILE A 111 4.36 -6.94 46.98
CA ILE A 111 3.03 -7.57 46.99
C ILE A 111 3.23 -9.03 47.46
N ALA A 112 2.99 -9.28 48.74
CA ALA A 112 3.03 -10.63 49.30
C ALA A 112 1.99 -11.51 48.59
N GLY A 113 2.43 -12.64 48.02
CA GLY A 113 1.53 -13.67 47.47
C GLY A 113 1.57 -13.89 45.96
N ILE A 114 2.29 -13.07 45.18
CA ILE A 114 2.51 -13.36 43.75
C ILE A 114 3.68 -14.34 43.63
N THR A 115 3.38 -15.61 43.39
CA THR A 115 4.41 -16.62 43.16
C THR A 115 4.92 -16.54 41.71
N PRO A 116 6.19 -16.90 41.47
CA PRO A 116 6.74 -17.19 40.14
C PRO A 116 5.80 -18.02 39.26
N GLN A 117 5.20 -19.05 39.86
CA GLN A 117 4.26 -19.95 39.19
C GLN A 117 2.99 -19.23 38.72
N TYR A 118 2.41 -18.37 39.56
CA TYR A 118 1.22 -17.60 39.20
C TYR A 118 1.47 -16.68 37.99
N VAL A 119 2.65 -16.05 37.93
CA VAL A 119 3.04 -15.21 36.79
C VAL A 119 3.24 -16.06 35.53
N ALA A 120 3.88 -17.22 35.66
CA ALA A 120 4.06 -18.17 34.55
C ALA A 120 2.70 -18.64 33.98
N ASP A 121 1.78 -19.05 34.85
CA ASP A 121 0.46 -19.53 34.45
C ASP A 121 -0.34 -18.41 33.76
N ALA A 122 -0.31 -17.18 34.30
CA ALA A 122 -1.00 -16.03 33.72
C ALA A 122 -0.46 -15.63 32.33
N VAL A 123 0.87 -15.70 32.12
CA VAL A 123 1.50 -15.45 30.82
C VAL A 123 1.12 -16.56 29.83
N SER A 124 1.16 -17.82 30.27
CA SER A 124 0.83 -18.97 29.43
C SER A 124 -0.62 -18.95 28.97
N ASP A 125 -1.56 -18.62 29.86
CA ASP A 125 -2.99 -18.56 29.56
C ASP A 125 -3.33 -17.42 28.60
N ARG A 126 -2.74 -16.24 28.80
CA ARG A 126 -2.88 -15.12 27.86
C ARG A 126 -2.29 -15.44 26.49
N ARG A 127 -1.12 -16.11 26.43
CA ARG A 127 -0.56 -16.57 25.14
C ARG A 127 -1.53 -17.51 24.43
N LYS A 128 -2.05 -18.53 25.13
CA LYS A 128 -3.02 -19.49 24.55
C LYS A 128 -4.27 -18.77 24.03
N GLN A 129 -4.76 -17.75 24.75
CA GLN A 129 -5.88 -16.91 24.29
C GLN A 129 -5.55 -16.20 22.98
N TYR A 130 -4.42 -15.49 22.91
CA TYR A 130 -4.00 -14.77 21.71
C TYR A 130 -3.75 -15.68 20.50
N THR A 131 -3.23 -16.89 20.72
CA THR A 131 -3.07 -17.90 19.67
C THR A 131 -4.42 -18.36 19.11
N ARG A 132 -5.43 -18.59 19.96
CA ARG A 132 -6.79 -18.94 19.50
C ARG A 132 -7.41 -17.84 18.66
N GLU A 133 -7.26 -16.58 19.09
CA GLU A 133 -7.79 -15.42 18.37
C GLU A 133 -7.12 -15.20 17.00
N TYR A 134 -5.82 -15.50 16.89
CA TYR A 134 -5.08 -15.51 15.62
C TYR A 134 -5.59 -16.59 14.66
N VAL A 135 -5.67 -17.83 15.13
CA VAL A 135 -6.16 -18.96 14.32
C VAL A 135 -7.58 -18.67 13.82
N ARG A 136 -8.45 -18.13 14.68
CA ARG A 136 -9.82 -17.75 14.31
C ARG A 136 -9.85 -16.72 13.17
N ARG A 137 -9.06 -15.66 13.25
CA ARG A 137 -9.04 -14.58 12.23
C ARG A 137 -8.38 -15.01 10.93
N ARG A 138 -7.36 -15.86 11.02
CA ARG A 138 -6.76 -16.49 9.85
C ARG A 138 -7.76 -17.39 9.12
N GLN A 139 -8.48 -18.24 9.86
CA GLN A 139 -9.53 -19.08 9.27
C GLN A 139 -10.64 -18.24 8.64
N LEU A 140 -11.08 -17.18 9.31
CA LEU A 140 -12.06 -16.24 8.76
C LEU A 140 -11.58 -15.64 7.42
N LEU A 141 -10.32 -15.21 7.35
CA LEU A 141 -9.73 -14.70 6.11
C LEU A 141 -9.69 -15.76 5.00
N GLU A 142 -9.27 -16.98 5.34
CA GLU A 142 -9.22 -18.11 4.40
C GLU A 142 -10.63 -18.45 3.86
N ASP A 143 -11.64 -18.44 4.73
CA ASP A 143 -13.05 -18.65 4.36
C ASP A 143 -13.59 -17.51 3.48
N LEU A 144 -13.25 -16.26 3.79
CA LEU A 144 -13.66 -15.07 3.02
C LEU A 144 -13.04 -15.09 1.61
N VAL A 145 -11.75 -15.41 1.50
CA VAL A 145 -11.04 -15.55 0.21
C VAL A 145 -11.55 -16.75 -0.58
N ALA A 146 -11.88 -17.86 0.09
CA ALA A 146 -12.47 -19.04 -0.55
C ALA A 146 -13.85 -18.73 -1.13
N ARG A 147 -14.68 -17.95 -0.43
CA ARG A 147 -15.98 -17.48 -0.94
C ARG A 147 -15.83 -16.52 -2.12
N GLU A 148 -14.79 -15.70 -2.14
CA GLU A 148 -14.48 -14.80 -3.27
C GLU A 148 -14.07 -15.56 -4.55
N LYS A 149 -13.34 -16.67 -4.42
CA LYS A 149 -13.01 -17.60 -5.52
C LYS A 149 -14.21 -18.32 -6.15
N ILE A 150 -15.42 -18.13 -5.61
CA ILE A 150 -16.66 -18.66 -6.18
C ILE A 150 -17.46 -17.54 -6.85
N GLY A 151 -17.35 -16.28 -6.37
CA GLY A 151 -18.17 -15.16 -6.84
C GLY A 151 -17.52 -14.22 -7.86
N ILE A 152 -16.19 -14.04 -7.84
CA ILE A 152 -15.51 -13.02 -8.65
C ILE A 152 -14.61 -13.64 -9.72
N THR A 153 -13.95 -14.77 -9.45
CA THR A 153 -13.07 -15.45 -10.40
C THR A 153 -13.78 -15.96 -11.65
N GLN A 154 -15.05 -16.33 -11.59
CA GLN A 154 -15.74 -16.83 -12.79
C GLN A 154 -16.17 -15.72 -13.76
N PHE A 155 -16.24 -14.46 -13.29
CA PHE A 155 -16.67 -13.33 -14.12
C PHE A 155 -15.55 -12.32 -14.39
N ALA A 156 -14.68 -12.07 -13.41
CA ALA A 156 -13.56 -11.13 -13.52
C ALA A 156 -12.32 -11.76 -14.17
N ALA A 157 -12.04 -13.06 -14.00
CA ALA A 157 -10.84 -13.66 -14.61
C ALA A 157 -10.96 -13.75 -16.14
N GLU A 158 -12.16 -14.05 -16.66
CA GLU A 158 -12.41 -14.07 -18.10
C GLU A 158 -12.35 -12.68 -18.75
N TRP A 159 -12.51 -11.60 -17.96
CA TRP A 159 -12.54 -10.21 -18.44
C TRP A 159 -11.23 -9.45 -18.20
N VAL A 160 -10.55 -9.67 -17.08
CA VAL A 160 -9.28 -9.01 -16.72
C VAL A 160 -8.12 -9.55 -17.57
N GLU A 161 -8.18 -10.81 -18.03
CA GLU A 161 -7.20 -11.34 -19.00
C GLU A 161 -7.41 -10.82 -20.42
N ALA A 162 -8.62 -10.35 -20.76
CA ALA A 162 -8.89 -9.64 -22.00
C ALA A 162 -8.52 -8.15 -21.85
N LYS A 163 -7.22 -7.84 -21.82
CA LYS A 163 -6.73 -6.48 -22.10
C LYS A 163 -7.19 -6.05 -23.49
N ILE A 164 -8.32 -5.36 -23.61
CA ILE A 164 -8.80 -4.87 -24.90
C ILE A 164 -9.06 -3.36 -24.80
N ASP A 165 -8.19 -2.62 -25.49
CA ASP A 165 -8.40 -1.24 -25.91
C ASP A 165 -9.47 -1.30 -27.03
N TYR A 166 -10.66 -0.75 -26.80
CA TYR A 166 -11.73 -0.78 -27.79
C TYR A 166 -11.72 0.53 -28.58
N ALA A 167 -11.41 0.45 -29.87
CA ALA A 167 -11.35 1.62 -30.74
C ALA A 167 -12.74 2.19 -31.10
N THR A 168 -13.78 1.34 -31.17
CA THR A 168 -15.18 1.73 -31.46
C THR A 168 -16.20 0.75 -30.85
N GLU A 169 -17.49 1.15 -30.82
CA GLU A 169 -18.63 0.39 -30.23
C GLU A 169 -18.94 -0.93 -30.96
N GLU A 170 -18.78 -0.98 -32.28
CA GLU A 170 -18.95 -2.21 -33.07
C GLU A 170 -17.86 -3.25 -32.78
N ASP A 171 -16.63 -2.78 -32.54
CA ASP A 171 -15.48 -3.61 -32.18
C ASP A 171 -15.68 -4.28 -30.80
N TYR A 172 -16.34 -3.57 -29.88
CA TYR A 172 -16.72 -4.09 -28.57
C TYR A 172 -17.77 -5.21 -28.68
N LEU A 173 -18.86 -4.98 -29.42
CA LEU A 173 -19.95 -5.95 -29.55
C LEU A 173 -19.55 -7.21 -30.33
N GLU A 174 -18.74 -7.07 -31.37
CA GLU A 174 -18.27 -8.21 -32.18
C GLU A 174 -17.30 -9.11 -31.40
N ARG A 175 -16.41 -8.53 -30.60
CA ARG A 175 -15.49 -9.31 -29.74
C ARG A 175 -16.22 -10.01 -28.60
N LEU A 176 -17.29 -9.42 -28.09
CA LEU A 176 -18.15 -10.02 -27.07
C LEU A 176 -18.95 -11.21 -27.63
N ARG A 177 -19.36 -11.13 -28.91
CA ARG A 177 -19.96 -12.24 -29.66
C ARG A 177 -18.97 -13.39 -29.84
N LEU A 178 -17.74 -13.11 -30.30
CA LEU A 178 -16.68 -14.10 -30.52
C LEU A 178 -16.25 -14.81 -29.23
N ALA A 179 -16.11 -14.08 -28.11
CA ALA A 179 -15.76 -14.67 -26.81
C ALA A 179 -16.84 -15.63 -26.27
N ARG A 180 -18.11 -15.43 -26.66
CA ARG A 180 -19.22 -16.31 -26.28
C ARG A 180 -19.26 -17.60 -27.11
N MET A 181 -18.90 -17.51 -28.39
CA MET A 181 -18.74 -18.67 -29.27
C MET A 181 -17.56 -19.54 -28.81
N ALA A 182 -16.42 -18.93 -28.49
CA ALA A 182 -15.26 -19.62 -27.94
C ALA A 182 -15.57 -20.35 -26.62
N ARG A 183 -16.43 -19.77 -25.77
CA ARG A 183 -16.92 -20.41 -24.54
C ARG A 183 -17.73 -21.68 -24.82
N HIS A 184 -18.64 -21.64 -25.80
CA HIS A 184 -19.43 -22.81 -26.18
C HIS A 184 -18.54 -23.96 -26.70
N GLU A 185 -17.50 -23.63 -27.47
CA GLU A 185 -16.51 -24.59 -27.96
C GLU A 185 -15.60 -25.14 -26.84
N MET A 186 -15.17 -24.30 -25.89
CA MET A 186 -14.35 -24.73 -24.74
C MET A 186 -15.12 -25.57 -23.73
N THR A 187 -16.41 -25.30 -23.48
CA THR A 187 -17.25 -26.19 -22.65
C THR A 187 -17.45 -27.54 -23.32
N ALA A 188 -17.62 -27.58 -24.65
CA ALA A 188 -17.69 -28.84 -25.40
C ALA A 188 -16.36 -29.61 -25.36
N ALA A 189 -15.22 -28.91 -25.36
CA ALA A 189 -13.88 -29.52 -25.24
C ALA A 189 -13.53 -29.98 -23.81
N SER A 190 -14.01 -29.27 -22.79
CA SER A 190 -13.78 -29.60 -21.37
C SER A 190 -14.55 -30.86 -20.95
N GLU A 191 -15.73 -31.12 -21.51
CA GLU A 191 -16.48 -32.35 -21.27
C GLU A 191 -15.81 -33.58 -21.89
N ALA A 192 -14.92 -33.39 -22.87
CA ALA A 192 -14.19 -34.46 -23.54
C ALA A 192 -12.87 -34.88 -22.83
N SER A 193 -12.36 -34.12 -21.86
CA SER A 193 -11.01 -34.30 -21.28
C SER A 193 -11.03 -34.30 -19.74
N GLY A 194 -11.53 -35.37 -19.14
CA GLY A 194 -11.47 -35.58 -17.69
C GLY A 194 -10.30 -36.45 -17.24
N SER A 195 -9.21 -35.89 -16.68
CA SER A 195 -8.31 -36.65 -15.80
C SER A 195 -7.45 -35.82 -14.83
N LYS A 196 -7.81 -35.95 -13.53
CA LYS A 196 -7.00 -36.01 -12.29
C LYS A 196 -5.78 -35.08 -12.12
N ARG A 197 -5.87 -34.16 -11.15
CA ARG A 197 -4.73 -33.77 -10.28
C ARG A 197 -5.09 -33.93 -8.81
N LYS A 198 -4.26 -34.70 -8.10
CA LYS A 198 -4.32 -34.99 -6.66
C LYS A 198 -3.79 -33.79 -5.86
N THR A 199 -4.49 -33.42 -4.78
CA THR A 199 -4.09 -32.35 -3.84
C THR A 199 -3.31 -32.88 -2.64
N LEU A 200 -2.62 -31.94 -1.98
CA LEU A 200 -1.65 -32.05 -0.89
C LEU A 200 -2.17 -32.67 0.44
N ASP A 201 -3.42 -33.13 0.48
CA ASP A 201 -4.08 -33.68 1.68
C ASP A 201 -3.51 -35.04 2.14
N ALA A 202 -2.53 -35.58 1.40
CA ALA A 202 -1.86 -36.83 1.75
C ALA A 202 -0.75 -36.69 2.80
N TYR A 203 -0.39 -35.46 3.24
CA TYR A 203 0.77 -35.24 4.11
C TYR A 203 0.45 -35.07 5.61
N PHE A 204 -0.79 -34.72 5.97
CA PHE A 204 -1.20 -34.55 7.37
C PHE A 204 -2.60 -35.14 7.60
N GLY A 205 -2.70 -36.43 7.94
CA GLY A 205 -4.00 -37.04 8.23
C GLY A 205 -3.95 -38.47 8.74
N SER A 206 -3.81 -38.65 10.05
CA SER A 206 -4.00 -39.93 10.74
C SER A 206 -5.47 -40.17 11.11
N LYS A 207 -6.05 -41.16 10.41
CA LYS A 207 -6.96 -42.25 10.84
C LYS A 207 -8.27 -41.96 11.64
N LYS A 208 -9.37 -42.28 10.90
CA LYS A 208 -10.55 -43.13 11.23
C LYS A 208 -11.60 -42.55 12.20
N ALA A 209 -12.92 -42.75 12.01
CA ALA A 209 -13.64 -43.89 11.41
C ALA A 209 -15.02 -43.53 10.77
N LYS A 210 -15.24 -43.98 9.52
CA LYS A 210 -16.29 -44.92 8.99
C LYS A 210 -17.54 -45.19 9.86
N VAL A 211 -18.80 -45.36 9.40
CA VAL A 211 -19.60 -45.52 8.13
C VAL A 211 -21.11 -45.46 8.56
N PRO A 212 -22.17 -45.79 7.78
CA PRO A 212 -22.50 -45.73 6.33
C PRO A 212 -23.84 -44.98 6.04
N ARG A 213 -24.11 -44.35 4.89
CA ARG A 213 -24.31 -44.81 3.48
C ARG A 213 -25.72 -45.40 3.19
N SER A 214 -26.51 -44.69 2.37
CA SER A 214 -27.35 -45.20 1.25
C SER A 214 -28.12 -44.01 0.63
N SER A 215 -27.79 -43.56 -0.59
CA SER A 215 -28.24 -44.03 -1.91
C SER A 215 -29.68 -43.62 -2.29
N ALA A 216 -29.82 -42.76 -3.30
CA ALA A 216 -30.38 -43.10 -4.61
C ALA A 216 -30.90 -41.85 -5.33
N THR A 217 -30.62 -41.82 -6.63
CA THR A 217 -30.84 -40.73 -7.60
C THR A 217 -32.15 -40.98 -8.40
N PRO A 218 -32.45 -40.24 -9.49
CA PRO A 218 -33.64 -39.39 -9.69
C PRO A 218 -34.59 -40.06 -10.74
N PRO A 219 -35.42 -39.43 -11.64
CA PRO A 219 -35.23 -38.20 -12.44
C PRO A 219 -36.49 -37.31 -12.65
N SER A 220 -36.26 -36.23 -13.40
CA SER A 220 -37.09 -35.23 -14.12
C SER A 220 -38.28 -35.79 -14.94
N PRO A 221 -38.96 -35.06 -15.89
CA PRO A 221 -38.85 -33.66 -16.35
C PRO A 221 -40.22 -32.99 -16.69
N SER A 222 -40.17 -31.90 -17.50
CA SER A 222 -41.23 -31.39 -18.41
C SER A 222 -42.06 -30.23 -17.82
N SER A 223 -42.39 -29.13 -18.51
CA SER A 223 -42.06 -28.57 -19.83
C SER A 223 -42.66 -27.16 -19.94
N ALA A 224 -42.24 -26.43 -20.98
CA ALA A 224 -43.02 -25.47 -21.77
C ALA A 224 -43.39 -24.09 -21.17
N ASN A 225 -42.60 -23.06 -21.55
CA ASN A 225 -42.90 -22.01 -22.57
C ASN A 225 -44.39 -21.64 -22.86
N PRO A 226 -44.67 -20.53 -23.56
CA PRO A 226 -44.21 -19.13 -23.44
C PRO A 226 -45.42 -18.15 -23.59
N ALA A 227 -45.22 -16.83 -23.49
CA ALA A 227 -45.81 -15.82 -24.40
C ALA A 227 -45.59 -14.39 -23.89
N ALA A 228 -45.19 -13.53 -24.82
CA ALA A 228 -45.01 -12.08 -24.73
C ALA A 228 -46.31 -11.36 -25.21
N PRO A 229 -46.27 -10.11 -25.71
CA PRO A 229 -45.75 -8.82 -25.22
C PRO A 229 -46.81 -7.69 -25.30
N GLN A 230 -46.49 -6.46 -24.85
CA GLN A 230 -46.90 -5.14 -25.42
C GLN A 230 -46.35 -4.02 -24.50
N LYS A 231 -45.34 -3.21 -24.88
CA LYS A 231 -45.34 -1.95 -25.67
C LYS A 231 -46.31 -0.86 -25.18
N ASP A 232 -45.78 0.23 -24.63
CA ASP A 232 -45.72 1.59 -25.23
C ASP A 232 -45.27 2.62 -24.16
N LYS A 233 -44.13 3.29 -24.39
CA LYS A 233 -43.95 4.69 -24.83
C LYS A 233 -44.14 5.78 -23.76
N GLN A 234 -42.99 6.36 -23.39
CA GLN A 234 -42.68 7.74 -22.97
C GLN A 234 -43.39 8.83 -23.82
N PRO A 235 -43.38 10.16 -23.50
CA PRO A 235 -42.16 10.90 -23.09
C PRO A 235 -42.29 12.20 -22.23
N GLU A 236 -41.09 12.66 -21.80
CA GLU A 236 -40.51 14.02 -21.82
C GLU A 236 -40.98 15.25 -21.02
N ALA A 237 -39.91 16.03 -20.73
CA ALA A 237 -39.75 17.49 -20.61
C ALA A 237 -39.91 18.12 -19.21
N ALA A 238 -39.26 19.23 -18.82
CA ALA A 238 -38.01 19.95 -19.13
C ALA A 238 -38.05 21.26 -18.30
N LYS A 239 -36.90 21.72 -17.79
CA LYS A 239 -36.49 23.10 -17.41
C LYS A 239 -37.17 23.84 -16.23
N SER A 240 -36.33 24.47 -15.38
CA SER A 240 -36.25 25.94 -15.20
C SER A 240 -35.12 26.36 -14.23
N ASP A 241 -34.69 27.60 -14.41
CA ASP A 241 -33.56 28.33 -13.83
C ASP A 241 -33.83 28.94 -12.43
N GLY A 242 -32.77 29.38 -11.72
CA GLY A 242 -32.85 30.57 -10.84
C GLY A 242 -32.17 30.53 -9.45
N ASP A 243 -31.05 31.27 -9.33
CA ASP A 243 -30.49 32.06 -8.21
C ASP A 243 -30.38 31.54 -6.75
N GLY A 244 -29.11 31.45 -6.30
CA GLY A 244 -28.49 32.14 -5.15
C GLY A 244 -29.04 32.00 -3.72
N ASP A 245 -28.26 31.39 -2.81
CA ASP A 245 -27.98 31.89 -1.44
C ASP A 245 -26.88 31.05 -0.74
N ASP A 246 -26.23 31.65 0.25
CA ASP A 246 -25.06 31.26 1.03
C ASP A 246 -25.09 29.86 1.70
N GLY A 247 -23.93 29.19 1.74
CA GLY A 247 -23.76 27.96 2.51
C GLY A 247 -22.34 27.42 2.55
N ASP A 248 -21.74 27.46 3.74
CA ASP A 248 -20.55 26.72 4.20
C ASP A 248 -20.50 25.31 3.59
N GLY A 249 -19.54 25.07 2.70
CA GLY A 249 -19.50 23.88 1.85
C GLY A 249 -18.07 23.42 1.59
N ASP A 250 -17.79 22.18 1.97
CA ASP A 250 -16.61 21.40 1.63
C ASP A 250 -16.37 21.42 0.11
N GLU A 251 -15.55 22.36 -0.38
CA GLU A 251 -15.14 22.43 -1.78
C GLU A 251 -14.16 21.30 -2.11
N THR A 252 -14.71 20.10 -2.29
CA THR A 252 -14.10 19.12 -3.18
C THR A 252 -14.22 19.62 -4.62
N GLU A 253 -13.37 20.56 -5.02
CA GLU A 253 -13.18 20.88 -6.44
C GLU A 253 -12.72 19.59 -7.14
N ASP A 254 -13.62 19.09 -7.99
CA ASP A 254 -13.49 17.82 -8.69
C ASP A 254 -12.69 18.03 -9.97
N LEU A 255 -11.48 17.47 -10.01
CA LEU A 255 -10.67 17.43 -11.23
C LEU A 255 -11.43 16.67 -12.33
N PRO A 256 -11.24 17.04 -13.61
CA PRO A 256 -11.89 16.39 -14.74
C PRO A 256 -11.72 14.86 -14.68
N SER A 257 -12.79 14.12 -14.96
CA SER A 257 -12.88 12.65 -14.86
C SER A 257 -11.76 11.87 -15.56
N LYS A 258 -11.09 12.48 -16.56
CA LYS A 258 -9.94 11.93 -17.29
C LYS A 258 -8.65 11.88 -16.45
N ASP A 259 -8.49 12.80 -15.50
CA ASP A 259 -7.29 12.93 -14.67
C ASP A 259 -7.28 11.95 -13.48
N ARG A 260 -8.44 11.46 -13.03
CA ARG A 260 -8.52 10.48 -11.93
C ARG A 260 -7.92 9.12 -12.29
N GLY A 261 -8.01 8.70 -13.56
CA GLY A 261 -7.45 7.43 -14.01
C GLY A 261 -5.92 7.44 -14.02
N ILE A 262 -5.32 8.49 -14.58
CA ILE A 262 -3.87 8.63 -14.71
C ILE A 262 -3.17 8.92 -13.37
N LEU A 263 -3.87 9.57 -12.44
CA LEU A 263 -3.37 9.90 -11.10
C LEU A 263 -3.77 8.88 -10.01
N SER A 264 -4.31 7.72 -10.39
CA SER A 264 -4.82 6.71 -9.44
C SER A 264 -3.77 6.28 -8.41
N LEU A 265 -2.50 6.17 -8.82
CA LEU A 265 -1.40 5.83 -7.92
C LEU A 265 -1.18 6.92 -6.85
N GLU A 266 -1.18 8.18 -7.27
CA GLU A 266 -0.97 9.33 -6.38
C GLU A 266 -2.07 9.41 -5.32
N TYR A 267 -3.33 9.32 -5.73
CA TYR A 267 -4.49 9.38 -4.83
C TYR A 267 -4.57 8.21 -3.86
N SER A 268 -4.05 7.04 -4.23
CA SER A 268 -4.11 5.83 -3.38
C SER A 268 -2.90 5.65 -2.47
N THR A 269 -1.76 6.28 -2.78
CA THR A 269 -0.49 5.99 -2.10
C THR A 269 0.20 7.18 -1.47
N ILE A 270 -0.13 8.43 -1.85
CA ILE A 270 0.36 9.61 -1.13
C ILE A 270 -0.41 9.75 0.18
N ASP A 271 0.30 10.00 1.27
CA ASP A 271 -0.33 10.26 2.57
C ASP A 271 -1.31 11.46 2.49
N PRO A 272 -2.50 11.39 3.12
CA PRO A 272 -3.52 12.42 3.01
C PRO A 272 -3.04 13.84 3.37
N SER A 273 -2.14 13.98 4.36
CA SER A 273 -1.61 15.29 4.78
C SER A 273 -0.76 15.95 3.71
N TRP A 274 -0.07 15.14 2.90
CA TRP A 274 0.68 15.58 1.72
C TRP A 274 -0.21 15.79 0.52
N LEU A 275 -1.14 14.86 0.26
CA LEU A 275 -2.06 14.93 -0.87
C LEU A 275 -2.87 16.22 -0.85
N LYS A 276 -3.38 16.64 0.32
CA LYS A 276 -4.08 17.92 0.50
C LYS A 276 -3.26 19.12 0.01
N ARG A 277 -1.94 19.08 0.18
CA ARG A 277 -1.03 20.19 -0.17
C ARG A 277 -0.51 20.11 -1.59
N LEU A 278 -0.43 18.89 -2.14
CA LEU A 278 0.16 18.63 -3.45
C LEU A 278 -0.90 18.42 -4.54
N LYS A 279 -2.20 18.34 -4.21
CA LYS A 279 -3.28 18.15 -5.18
C LYS A 279 -3.19 19.13 -6.36
N GLY A 280 -2.99 20.42 -6.08
CA GLY A 280 -2.82 21.44 -7.12
C GLY A 280 -1.54 21.26 -7.94
N GLU A 281 -0.49 20.67 -7.37
CA GLU A 281 0.74 20.34 -8.09
C GLU A 281 0.54 19.18 -9.06
N LEU A 282 -0.18 18.14 -8.63
CA LEU A 282 -0.49 16.96 -9.44
C LEU A 282 -1.36 17.29 -10.66
N ALA A 283 -2.16 18.36 -10.58
CA ALA A 283 -3.00 18.85 -11.66
C ALA A 283 -2.23 19.65 -12.73
N LYS A 284 -0.95 19.98 -12.51
CA LYS A 284 -0.19 20.81 -13.45
C LYS A 284 0.15 20.03 -14.74
N PRO A 285 0.21 20.70 -15.90
CA PRO A 285 0.49 20.05 -17.19
C PRO A 285 1.79 19.24 -17.22
N TYR A 286 2.86 19.74 -16.57
CA TYR A 286 4.14 19.03 -16.54
C TYR A 286 4.03 17.67 -15.83
N PHE A 287 3.17 17.58 -14.80
CA PHE A 287 2.98 16.35 -14.04
C PHE A 287 2.20 15.34 -14.87
N GLN A 288 1.19 15.79 -15.63
CA GLN A 288 0.51 14.94 -16.61
C GLN A 288 1.48 14.40 -17.68
N SER A 289 2.39 15.23 -18.20
CA SER A 289 3.45 14.80 -19.12
C SER A 289 4.40 13.77 -18.49
N LEU A 290 4.78 13.97 -17.23
CA LEU A 290 5.55 12.99 -16.45
C LEU A 290 4.82 11.64 -16.37
N LYS A 291 3.51 11.65 -16.08
CA LYS A 291 2.72 10.42 -16.00
C LYS A 291 2.62 9.70 -17.34
N GLN A 292 2.41 10.42 -18.44
CA GLN A 292 2.42 9.85 -19.78
C GLN A 292 3.78 9.22 -20.12
N PHE A 293 4.89 9.88 -19.75
CA PHE A 293 6.22 9.31 -19.88
C PHE A 293 6.37 7.98 -19.11
N LEU A 294 5.94 7.93 -17.86
CA LEU A 294 6.02 6.70 -17.05
C LEU A 294 5.15 5.56 -17.60
N LEU A 295 3.96 5.88 -18.14
CA LEU A 295 3.12 4.92 -18.83
C LEU A 295 3.79 4.39 -20.10
N ALA A 296 4.48 5.23 -20.86
CA ALA A 296 5.25 4.81 -22.02
C ALA A 296 6.42 3.88 -21.64
N GLU A 297 7.13 4.17 -20.53
CA GLU A 297 8.18 3.29 -20.01
C GLU A 297 7.61 1.90 -19.65
N ALA A 298 6.45 1.87 -18.98
CA ALA A 298 5.75 0.63 -18.63
C ALA A 298 5.28 -0.15 -19.87
N SER A 299 4.69 0.54 -20.86
CA SER A 299 4.27 -0.05 -22.13
C SER A 299 5.44 -0.61 -22.94
N ALA A 300 6.62 0.02 -22.83
CA ALA A 300 7.88 -0.47 -23.40
C ALA A 300 8.48 -1.66 -22.61
N LYS A 301 7.79 -2.17 -21.59
CA LYS A 301 8.23 -3.27 -20.71
C LYS A 301 9.57 -2.99 -20.02
N LYS A 302 9.89 -1.72 -19.79
CA LYS A 302 11.08 -1.36 -19.02
C LYS A 302 10.85 -1.67 -17.54
N THR A 303 11.88 -2.17 -16.88
CA THR A 303 11.85 -2.31 -15.42
C THR A 303 12.18 -0.96 -14.80
N VAL A 304 11.22 -0.39 -14.09
CA VAL A 304 11.37 0.88 -13.38
C VAL A 304 11.34 0.62 -11.87
N TYR A 305 12.22 1.29 -11.14
CA TYR A 305 12.29 1.24 -9.68
C TYR A 305 11.95 2.61 -9.06
N PRO A 306 11.41 2.62 -7.82
CA PRO A 306 10.90 1.46 -7.09
C PRO A 306 9.60 0.92 -7.70
N ALA A 307 9.02 -0.14 -7.12
CA ALA A 307 7.68 -0.58 -7.51
C ALA A 307 6.66 0.55 -7.31
N ASP A 308 5.59 0.59 -8.10
CA ASP A 308 4.61 1.70 -8.11
C ASP A 308 4.12 2.09 -6.71
N GLN A 309 3.71 1.10 -5.91
CA GLN A 309 3.24 1.29 -4.53
C GLN A 309 4.27 1.94 -3.59
N ASP A 310 5.55 1.80 -3.92
CA ASP A 310 6.68 2.29 -3.14
C ASP A 310 7.12 3.70 -3.59
N VAL A 311 6.67 4.23 -4.75
CA VAL A 311 7.12 5.53 -5.29
C VAL A 311 6.91 6.68 -4.29
N TYR A 312 5.78 6.66 -3.57
CA TYR A 312 5.40 7.70 -2.62
C TYR A 312 5.60 7.29 -1.14
N SER A 313 6.36 6.23 -0.86
CA SER A 313 6.63 5.77 0.52
C SER A 313 7.12 6.89 1.44
N TRP A 314 7.96 7.79 0.95
CA TRP A 314 8.46 8.95 1.71
C TRP A 314 7.33 9.76 2.39
N SER A 315 6.18 9.88 1.73
CA SER A 315 5.04 10.66 2.24
C SER A 315 4.31 9.94 3.38
N ARG A 316 4.22 8.61 3.31
CA ARG A 316 3.55 7.76 4.30
C ARG A 316 4.42 7.53 5.53
N PHE A 317 5.72 7.41 5.34
CA PHE A 317 6.67 7.29 6.46
C PHE A 317 6.81 8.60 7.23
N ALA A 318 6.84 9.74 6.52
CA ALA A 318 6.95 11.05 7.13
C ALA A 318 5.74 11.93 6.73
N PRO A 319 4.56 11.76 7.36
CA PRO A 319 3.42 12.65 7.15
C PRO A 319 3.81 14.11 7.37
N PHE A 320 3.18 15.03 6.63
CA PHE A 320 3.59 16.43 6.53
C PHE A 320 3.82 17.09 7.90
N ASP A 321 2.88 16.89 8.82
CA ASP A 321 2.89 17.52 10.14
C ASP A 321 3.90 16.91 11.11
N LYS A 322 4.52 15.79 10.74
CA LYS A 322 5.58 15.13 11.52
C LYS A 322 6.98 15.45 11.01
N VAL A 323 7.12 16.10 9.85
CA VAL A 323 8.44 16.43 9.28
C VAL A 323 9.21 17.35 10.22
N ARG A 324 10.44 16.93 10.55
CA ARG A 324 11.41 17.61 11.42
C ARG A 324 12.79 17.74 10.76
N VAL A 325 13.16 16.78 9.92
CA VAL A 325 14.41 16.81 9.16
C VAL A 325 14.12 16.46 7.70
N VAL A 326 14.80 17.10 6.76
CA VAL A 326 14.75 16.79 5.33
C VAL A 326 16.15 16.42 4.86
N ILE A 327 16.29 15.25 4.24
CA ILE A 327 17.51 14.76 3.61
C ILE A 327 17.20 14.50 2.14
N LEU A 328 17.99 15.08 1.24
CA LEU A 328 17.76 15.01 -0.19
C LEU A 328 18.73 14.05 -0.89
N GLY A 329 18.18 13.07 -1.61
CA GLY A 329 18.89 12.26 -2.58
C GLY A 329 18.71 12.80 -4.01
N GLN A 330 19.44 12.22 -4.96
CA GLN A 330 19.35 12.59 -6.38
C GLN A 330 18.31 11.70 -7.08
N ASP A 331 18.62 10.42 -7.25
CA ASP A 331 17.75 9.40 -7.84
C ASP A 331 17.65 8.15 -6.94
N PRO A 332 16.64 7.30 -7.13
CA PRO A 332 16.56 6.02 -6.44
C PRO A 332 17.71 5.10 -6.86
N TYR A 333 18.05 4.12 -6.01
CA TYR A 333 18.95 3.05 -6.43
C TYR A 333 18.35 2.25 -7.59
N HIS A 334 19.14 2.02 -8.63
CA HIS A 334 18.70 1.41 -9.89
C HIS A 334 18.96 -0.10 -9.98
N GLY A 335 19.38 -0.74 -8.89
CA GLY A 335 19.55 -2.20 -8.81
C GLY A 335 18.30 -2.92 -8.28
N PRO A 336 18.11 -4.20 -8.65
CA PRO A 336 16.97 -5.00 -8.19
C PRO A 336 16.83 -5.04 -6.68
N GLY A 337 15.61 -4.81 -6.19
CA GLY A 337 15.27 -4.88 -4.76
C GLY A 337 15.84 -3.75 -3.88
N GLN A 338 16.60 -2.81 -4.45
CA GLN A 338 17.24 -1.75 -3.67
C GLN A 338 16.29 -0.61 -3.31
N ALA A 339 15.72 0.07 -4.30
CA ALA A 339 14.85 1.22 -4.08
C ALA A 339 13.48 0.80 -3.51
N HIS A 340 12.99 1.59 -2.55
CA HIS A 340 11.69 1.39 -1.90
C HIS A 340 11.01 2.73 -1.54
N GLY A 341 11.39 3.80 -2.22
CA GLY A 341 10.78 5.12 -2.08
C GLY A 341 11.37 6.04 -1.01
N LEU A 342 12.43 5.62 -0.32
CA LEU A 342 13.17 6.45 0.64
C LEU A 342 14.60 6.71 0.13
N ALA A 343 15.03 7.98 0.13
CA ALA A 343 16.39 8.36 -0.23
C ALA A 343 17.44 7.66 0.66
N PHE A 344 18.57 7.29 0.07
CA PHE A 344 19.69 6.57 0.70
C PHE A 344 19.40 5.17 1.27
N SER A 345 18.14 4.79 1.46
CA SER A 345 17.75 3.54 2.10
C SER A 345 17.60 2.38 1.11
N VAL A 346 17.86 1.16 1.59
CA VAL A 346 17.58 -0.10 0.90
C VAL A 346 16.80 -1.07 1.80
N LYS A 347 16.06 -2.02 1.21
CA LYS A 347 15.33 -3.05 1.97
C LYS A 347 16.30 -3.96 2.78
N PRO A 348 15.86 -4.57 3.89
CA PRO A 348 16.64 -5.58 4.60
C PRO A 348 17.12 -6.70 3.67
N GLY A 349 18.31 -7.26 3.94
CA GLY A 349 18.95 -8.27 3.10
C GLY A 349 19.69 -7.72 1.86
N VAL A 350 19.49 -6.45 1.50
CA VAL A 350 20.27 -5.78 0.45
C VAL A 350 21.58 -5.25 1.02
N ARG A 351 22.68 -5.45 0.28
CA ARG A 351 23.99 -4.90 0.64
C ARG A 351 23.90 -3.39 0.87
N ILE A 352 24.43 -2.93 2.01
CA ILE A 352 24.50 -1.52 2.36
C ILE A 352 25.27 -0.75 1.26
N PRO A 353 24.65 0.24 0.60
CA PRO A 353 25.32 1.04 -0.43
C PRO A 353 26.46 1.88 0.14
N PRO A 354 27.52 2.19 -0.64
CA PRO A 354 28.68 2.91 -0.13
C PRO A 354 28.37 4.28 0.51
N SER A 355 27.43 5.03 -0.06
CA SER A 355 26.99 6.32 0.50
C SER A 355 26.35 6.13 1.88
N LEU A 356 25.49 5.12 2.05
CA LEU A 356 24.86 4.82 3.33
C LEU A 356 25.88 4.33 4.36
N ALA A 357 26.84 3.48 3.96
CA ALA A 357 27.93 3.06 4.83
C ALA A 357 28.74 4.26 5.36
N ASN A 358 28.95 5.29 4.53
CA ASN A 358 29.59 6.53 4.96
C ASN A 358 28.69 7.38 5.86
N MET A 359 27.36 7.39 5.66
CA MET A 359 26.43 8.01 6.61
C MET A 359 26.53 7.37 8.00
N TYR A 360 26.61 6.04 8.08
CA TYR A 360 26.84 5.34 9.35
C TYR A 360 28.18 5.68 9.99
N LYS A 361 29.26 5.83 9.21
CA LYS A 361 30.54 6.32 9.74
C LYS A 361 30.45 7.75 10.27
N GLY A 362 29.69 8.62 9.60
CA GLY A 362 29.39 9.97 10.08
C GLY A 362 28.63 9.95 11.40
N LEU A 363 27.60 9.10 11.51
CA LEU A 363 26.84 8.90 12.73
C LEU A 363 27.68 8.37 13.89
N ALA A 364 28.56 7.40 13.63
CA ALA A 364 29.49 6.89 14.65
C ALA A 364 30.46 7.97 15.16
N ARG A 365 30.80 8.98 14.35
CA ARG A 365 31.57 10.15 14.80
C ARG A 365 30.72 11.14 15.60
N ASP A 366 29.47 11.34 15.18
CA ASP A 366 28.52 12.20 15.89
C ASP A 366 28.07 11.62 17.23
N PHE A 367 28.06 10.29 17.37
CA PHE A 367 27.54 9.56 18.53
C PHE A 367 28.39 8.32 18.87
N PRO A 368 29.68 8.49 19.22
CA PRO A 368 30.61 7.37 19.40
C PRO A 368 30.19 6.38 20.49
N ASP A 369 29.51 6.86 21.54
CA ASP A 369 29.14 6.03 22.70
C ASP A 369 27.77 5.35 22.55
N THR A 370 26.95 5.75 21.56
CA THR A 370 25.54 5.32 21.48
C THR A 370 25.10 4.83 20.11
N PHE A 371 25.87 5.09 19.05
CA PHE A 371 25.55 4.61 17.71
C PHE A 371 26.40 3.39 17.34
N VAL A 372 25.70 2.28 17.06
CA VAL A 372 26.29 1.08 16.48
C VAL A 372 25.69 0.91 15.09
N ALA A 373 26.56 0.85 14.06
CA ALA A 373 26.09 0.66 12.70
C ALA A 373 25.38 -0.69 12.55
N PRO A 374 24.14 -0.72 12.03
CA PRO A 374 23.44 -1.98 11.81
C PRO A 374 24.01 -2.73 10.61
N ASN A 375 23.64 -4.01 10.49
CA ASN A 375 24.01 -4.86 9.35
C ASN A 375 23.05 -4.73 8.14
N HIS A 376 22.12 -3.77 8.17
CA HIS A 376 21.16 -3.50 7.08
C HIS A 376 21.12 -2.01 6.72
N GLY A 377 20.51 -1.70 5.57
CA GLY A 377 20.41 -0.32 5.05
C GLY A 377 19.01 0.31 5.11
N TYR A 378 18.14 -0.23 5.94
CA TYR A 378 16.72 0.17 6.00
C TYR A 378 16.52 1.31 7.00
N LEU A 379 16.12 2.49 6.50
CA LEU A 379 16.03 3.75 7.25
C LEU A 379 14.58 4.10 7.65
N GLY A 380 13.66 3.13 7.62
CA GLY A 380 12.25 3.35 7.97
C GLY A 380 12.08 3.96 9.37
N GLY A 381 12.87 3.49 10.35
CA GLY A 381 12.82 4.02 11.72
C GLY A 381 13.23 5.50 11.84
N TRP A 382 14.06 6.03 10.95
CA TRP A 382 14.31 7.47 10.89
C TRP A 382 13.12 8.20 10.27
N ALA A 383 12.56 7.63 9.20
CA ALA A 383 11.48 8.25 8.46
C ALA A 383 10.19 8.36 9.31
N GLU A 384 9.87 7.34 10.11
CA GLU A 384 8.75 7.36 11.10
C GLU A 384 8.93 8.42 12.18
N GLN A 385 10.18 8.81 12.46
CA GLN A 385 10.52 9.93 13.33
C GLN A 385 10.46 11.28 12.59
N GLY A 386 9.90 11.36 11.38
CA GLY A 386 9.77 12.63 10.66
C GLY A 386 11.06 13.09 9.96
N VAL A 387 11.94 12.15 9.63
CA VAL A 387 13.03 12.39 8.68
C VAL A 387 12.50 12.15 7.27
N LEU A 388 12.21 13.22 6.54
CA LEU A 388 11.81 13.16 5.14
C LEU A 388 13.02 12.78 4.27
N LEU A 389 13.07 11.52 3.83
CA LEU A 389 14.08 10.95 2.94
C LEU A 389 13.61 11.03 1.48
N LEU A 390 13.87 12.15 0.81
CA LEU A 390 13.28 12.46 -0.50
C LEU A 390 14.34 12.47 -1.61
N ASN A 391 14.16 11.66 -2.65
CA ASN A 391 14.95 11.79 -3.88
C ASN A 391 14.37 12.90 -4.77
N ALA A 392 15.19 13.52 -5.61
CA ALA A 392 14.71 14.54 -6.55
C ALA A 392 13.99 13.94 -7.76
N ALA A 393 14.51 12.82 -8.29
CA ALA A 393 13.76 11.91 -9.14
C ALA A 393 13.15 10.80 -8.27
N LEU A 394 11.86 10.47 -8.45
CA LEU A 394 11.21 9.42 -7.64
C LEU A 394 11.22 8.04 -8.30
N THR A 395 11.55 7.95 -9.58
CA THR A 395 11.70 6.69 -10.30
C THR A 395 12.98 6.65 -11.14
N VAL A 396 13.42 5.45 -11.51
CA VAL A 396 14.61 5.21 -12.34
C VAL A 396 14.47 3.90 -13.12
N GLU A 397 14.91 3.86 -14.37
CA GLU A 397 15.04 2.62 -15.13
C GLU A 397 16.15 1.73 -14.56
N ALA A 398 15.91 0.43 -14.49
CA ALA A 398 16.87 -0.55 -13.99
C ALA A 398 18.24 -0.41 -14.67
N HIS A 399 19.29 -0.40 -13.86
CA HIS A 399 20.70 -0.25 -14.29
C HIS A 399 21.05 1.06 -15.01
N LYS A 400 20.15 2.05 -15.06
CA LYS A 400 20.39 3.35 -15.71
C LYS A 400 20.15 4.50 -14.75
N ALA A 401 21.17 4.86 -13.98
CA ALA A 401 21.16 6.04 -13.11
C ALA A 401 20.75 7.30 -13.90
N ASN A 402 19.97 8.19 -13.27
CA ASN A 402 19.45 9.43 -13.87
C ASN A 402 18.59 9.26 -15.14
N SER A 403 18.14 8.04 -15.49
CA SER A 403 17.31 7.80 -16.69
C SER A 403 16.01 8.60 -16.73
N HIS A 404 15.43 8.93 -15.57
CA HIS A 404 14.21 9.72 -15.44
C HIS A 404 14.48 11.17 -14.99
N ALA A 405 15.72 11.63 -15.06
CA ALA A 405 16.06 13.02 -14.77
C ALA A 405 15.43 13.96 -15.82
N ASN A 406 15.04 15.16 -15.39
CA ASN A 406 14.39 16.21 -16.18
C ASN A 406 13.08 15.77 -16.86
N ARG A 407 12.40 14.77 -16.29
CA ARG A 407 11.08 14.30 -16.77
C ARG A 407 9.90 14.93 -16.02
N GLY A 408 10.17 15.73 -14.99
CA GLY A 408 9.16 16.44 -14.20
C GLY A 408 9.23 16.13 -12.70
N TRP A 409 9.92 15.07 -12.30
CA TRP A 409 10.05 14.74 -10.87
C TRP A 409 10.74 15.82 -10.05
N GLU A 410 11.75 16.48 -10.61
CA GLU A 410 12.50 17.53 -9.92
C GLU A 410 11.58 18.71 -9.56
N GLN A 411 10.70 19.10 -10.49
CA GLN A 411 9.71 20.14 -10.26
C GLN A 411 8.68 19.72 -9.20
N PHE A 412 8.21 18.47 -9.26
CA PHE A 412 7.29 17.94 -8.24
C PHE A 412 7.92 17.94 -6.85
N THR A 413 9.15 17.45 -6.74
CA THR A 413 9.86 17.38 -5.45
C THR A 413 10.35 18.75 -4.99
N ASP A 414 10.49 19.74 -5.87
CA ASP A 414 10.68 21.15 -5.49
C ASP A 414 9.44 21.70 -4.80
N SER A 415 8.25 21.35 -5.30
CA SER A 415 6.97 21.70 -4.66
C SER A 415 6.78 21.01 -3.31
N VAL A 416 7.29 19.78 -3.13
CA VAL A 416 7.38 19.11 -1.81
C VAL A 416 8.26 19.92 -0.84
N ILE A 417 9.45 20.34 -1.28
CA ILE A 417 10.36 21.16 -0.46
C ILE A 417 9.73 22.51 -0.13
N ALA A 418 9.08 23.16 -1.11
CA ALA A 418 8.39 24.42 -0.94
C ALA A 418 7.22 24.31 0.06
N ALA A 419 6.47 23.21 0.03
CA ALA A 419 5.41 22.95 0.99
C ALA A 419 5.96 22.85 2.42
N VAL A 420 7.09 22.18 2.63
CA VAL A 420 7.76 22.14 3.96
C VAL A 420 8.24 23.53 4.36
N ASN A 421 8.95 24.22 3.46
CA ASN A 421 9.52 25.54 3.71
C ASN A 421 8.45 26.59 4.09
N SER A 422 7.27 26.52 3.47
CA SER A 422 6.16 27.43 3.75
C SER A 422 5.29 26.98 4.93
N GLY A 423 4.94 25.70 5.02
CA GLY A 423 3.96 25.18 5.97
C GLY A 423 4.50 24.59 7.27
N ARG A 424 5.83 24.44 7.41
CA ARG A 424 6.48 23.95 8.65
C ARG A 424 7.46 24.98 9.18
N SER A 425 7.79 24.92 10.47
CA SER A 425 8.83 25.76 11.10
C SER A 425 9.82 24.88 11.84
N ASN A 426 11.04 25.39 12.07
CA ASN A 426 12.08 24.68 12.83
C ASN A 426 12.45 23.30 12.25
N VAL A 427 12.31 23.13 10.93
CA VAL A 427 12.78 21.95 10.19
C VAL A 427 14.27 22.08 9.88
N VAL A 428 15.01 20.98 9.99
CA VAL A 428 16.43 20.90 9.61
C VAL A 428 16.57 20.36 8.19
N PHE A 429 17.19 21.11 7.29
CA PHE A 429 17.51 20.67 5.93
C PHE A 429 18.98 20.26 5.84
N MET A 430 19.24 18.98 5.58
CA MET A 430 20.58 18.43 5.37
C MET A 430 20.85 18.33 3.87
N LEU A 431 21.61 19.29 3.34
CA LEU A 431 21.89 19.42 1.91
C LEU A 431 23.30 18.94 1.60
N TRP A 432 23.42 17.65 1.24
CA TRP A 432 24.69 16.98 1.00
C TRP A 432 25.05 16.96 -0.49
N GLY A 433 26.15 17.63 -0.85
CA GLY A 433 26.60 17.77 -2.22
C GLY A 433 25.94 18.93 -2.98
N SER A 434 26.54 19.30 -4.11
CA SER A 434 26.14 20.47 -4.90
C SER A 434 24.70 20.38 -5.42
N TYR A 435 24.24 19.17 -5.77
CA TYR A 435 22.88 18.95 -6.25
C TYR A 435 21.83 19.28 -5.18
N ALA A 436 21.94 18.68 -3.99
CA ALA A 436 21.03 18.95 -2.87
C ALA A 436 21.09 20.42 -2.43
N GLN A 437 22.27 21.03 -2.44
CA GLN A 437 22.44 22.45 -2.10
C GLN A 437 21.74 23.39 -3.10
N LYS A 438 21.78 23.08 -4.40
CA LYS A 438 21.03 23.83 -5.42
C LYS A 438 19.52 23.68 -5.22
N LYS A 439 19.04 22.46 -4.97
CA LYS A 439 17.62 22.18 -4.75
C LYS A 439 17.06 22.87 -3.51
N GLY A 440 17.84 22.90 -2.43
CA GLY A 440 17.48 23.59 -1.18
C GLY A 440 17.82 25.08 -1.14
N ALA A 441 18.21 25.71 -2.26
CA ALA A 441 18.68 27.10 -2.26
C ALA A 441 17.62 28.13 -1.81
N ARG A 442 16.33 27.81 -1.97
CA ARG A 442 15.20 28.68 -1.61
C ARG A 442 14.65 28.46 -0.19
N VAL A 443 15.27 27.58 0.60
CA VAL A 443 14.87 27.35 1.99
C VAL A 443 15.14 28.60 2.84
N ASP A 444 14.16 29.06 3.62
CA ASP A 444 14.32 30.20 4.51
C ASP A 444 15.15 29.82 5.74
N GLY A 445 16.44 30.16 5.72
CA GLY A 445 17.38 29.91 6.80
C GLY A 445 17.10 30.69 8.10
N ARG A 446 16.14 31.62 8.12
CA ARG A 446 15.66 32.27 9.36
C ARG A 446 14.59 31.43 10.05
N LYS A 447 13.83 30.63 9.28
CA LYS A 447 12.77 29.75 9.76
C LYS A 447 13.25 28.32 10.03
N HIS A 448 14.32 27.94 9.36
CA HIS A 448 14.84 26.58 9.30
C HIS A 448 16.35 26.54 9.54
N LEU A 449 16.86 25.41 10.00
CA LEU A 449 18.29 25.17 10.00
C LEU A 449 18.70 24.54 8.67
N VAL A 450 19.64 25.16 7.95
CA VAL A 450 20.20 24.60 6.71
C VAL A 450 21.64 24.16 6.95
N LEU A 451 21.88 22.85 6.88
CA LEU A 451 23.20 22.24 7.06
C LEU A 451 23.74 21.80 5.70
N LYS A 452 24.93 22.27 5.32
CA LYS A 452 25.56 22.00 4.01
C LYS A 452 26.92 21.34 4.18
N THR A 453 27.15 20.25 3.46
CA THR A 453 28.48 19.62 3.32
C THR A 453 28.56 18.88 1.98
N VAL A 454 29.70 18.25 1.69
CA VAL A 454 29.91 17.37 0.52
C VAL A 454 29.03 16.11 0.60
N HIS A 455 28.81 15.44 -0.53
CA HIS A 455 27.97 14.22 -0.57
C HIS A 455 28.65 13.05 0.19
N PRO A 456 27.90 12.12 0.82
CA PRO A 456 28.46 10.93 1.47
C PRO A 456 29.04 9.88 0.50
N SER A 457 29.08 10.15 -0.80
CA SER A 457 29.65 9.23 -1.80
C SER A 457 31.14 8.99 -1.49
N PRO A 458 31.69 7.79 -1.76
CA PRO A 458 33.12 7.54 -1.66
C PRO A 458 34.00 8.58 -2.36
N LEU A 459 33.50 9.20 -3.43
CA LEU A 459 34.23 10.22 -4.20
C LEU A 459 34.46 11.54 -3.43
N SER A 460 33.66 11.81 -2.39
CA SER A 460 33.65 13.11 -1.72
C SER A 460 33.57 13.07 -0.20
N ALA A 461 33.21 11.96 0.43
CA ALA A 461 32.91 11.91 1.87
C ALA A 461 34.09 12.38 2.75
N SER A 462 35.33 12.02 2.38
CA SER A 462 36.53 12.44 3.09
C SER A 462 36.83 13.94 3.00
N ARG A 463 36.19 14.68 2.09
CA ARG A 463 36.39 16.13 1.89
C ARG A 463 35.56 16.99 2.85
N GLY A 464 34.92 16.39 3.85
CA GLY A 464 34.21 17.11 4.90
C GLY A 464 32.86 16.54 5.33
N PHE A 465 32.38 15.43 4.76
CA PHE A 465 31.12 14.83 5.23
C PHE A 465 31.27 14.31 6.66
N PHE A 466 32.38 13.63 6.95
CA PHE A 466 32.60 12.98 8.25
C PHE A 466 32.87 13.95 9.40
N ASP A 467 33.30 15.18 9.11
CA ASP A 467 33.62 16.20 10.11
C ASP A 467 32.49 17.24 10.26
N ALA A 468 31.40 17.06 9.51
CA ALA A 468 30.34 18.04 9.42
C ALA A 468 29.49 18.13 10.70
N GLY A 469 29.36 17.04 11.47
CA GLY A 469 28.56 17.02 12.70
C GLY A 469 27.05 17.14 12.47
N HIS A 470 26.54 16.81 11.28
CA HIS A 470 25.19 17.19 10.88
C HIS A 470 24.09 16.52 11.72
N PHE A 471 24.26 15.25 12.11
CA PHE A 471 23.24 14.52 12.87
C PHE A 471 23.15 15.05 14.30
N ARG A 472 24.30 15.37 14.91
CA ARG A 472 24.40 16.04 16.20
C ARG A 472 23.78 17.44 16.16
N LYS A 473 24.19 18.28 15.21
CA LYS A 473 23.68 19.66 15.03
C LYS A 473 22.18 19.69 14.80
N ALA A 474 21.63 18.72 14.07
CA ALA A 474 20.19 18.59 13.87
C ALA A 474 19.47 18.33 15.19
N ASN A 475 19.97 17.39 16.00
CA ASN A 475 19.37 17.08 17.30
C ASN A 475 19.46 18.26 18.28
N GLU A 476 20.60 18.96 18.33
CA GLU A 476 20.78 20.17 19.13
C GLU A 476 19.77 21.26 18.73
N TYR A 477 19.57 21.48 17.43
CA TYR A 477 18.62 22.47 16.93
C TYR A 477 17.17 22.09 17.24
N LEU A 478 16.80 20.82 17.05
CA LEU A 478 15.47 20.34 17.41
C LEU A 478 15.19 20.53 18.91
N ALA A 479 16.14 20.12 19.76
CA ALA A 479 16.03 20.27 21.21
C ALA A 479 15.89 21.76 21.62
N LYS A 480 16.68 22.66 21.03
CA LYS A 480 16.62 24.10 21.28
C LYS A 480 15.24 24.71 20.95
N HIS A 481 14.50 24.12 20.01
CA HIS A 481 13.16 24.57 19.62
C HIS A 481 12.04 23.72 20.24
N GLY A 482 12.32 22.96 21.30
CA GLY A 482 11.33 22.14 22.00
C GLY A 482 10.82 20.93 21.20
N LEU A 483 11.49 20.59 20.10
CA LEU A 483 11.17 19.41 19.30
C LEU A 483 11.98 18.22 19.78
N LYS A 484 11.35 17.04 19.85
CA LYS A 484 12.04 15.80 20.22
C LYS A 484 13.22 15.55 19.24
N PRO A 485 14.44 15.28 19.72
CA PRO A 485 15.55 14.86 18.85
C PRO A 485 15.25 13.56 18.10
N ILE A 486 15.95 13.32 16.99
CA ILE A 486 15.87 12.05 16.26
C ILE A 486 16.77 11.03 16.96
N ASN A 487 16.22 9.85 17.26
CA ASN A 487 17.03 8.70 17.65
C ASN A 487 17.58 8.04 16.39
N TRP A 488 18.80 8.42 16.01
CA TRP A 488 19.49 7.89 14.83
C TRP A 488 19.88 6.40 14.95
N SER A 489 19.86 5.83 16.16
CA SER A 489 20.07 4.40 16.39
C SER A 489 18.76 3.59 16.31
N TYR A 490 17.59 4.24 16.23
CA TYR A 490 16.31 3.55 16.04
C TYR A 490 16.14 3.18 14.57
N LEU A 491 16.68 2.02 14.23
CA LEU A 491 16.55 1.37 12.93
C LEU A 491 15.88 0.00 13.18
N PRO A 492 14.85 -0.39 12.40
CA PRO A 492 14.17 -1.67 12.58
C PRO A 492 15.18 -2.81 12.49
N GLN A 493 15.23 -3.67 13.51
CA GLN A 493 16.16 -4.81 13.55
C GLN A 493 15.80 -5.88 12.54
#